data_AF-A0AA42S733-F1
#
_entry.id   AF-A0AA42S733-F1
#
_cell.length_a   1.000
_cell.length_b   1.000
_cell.length_c   1.000
_cell.angle_alpha   90.00
_cell.angle_beta   90.00
_cell.angle_gamma   90.00
#
_symmetry.space_group_name_H-M   'P 1'
#
loop_
_entity.id
_entity.type
_entity.pdbx_description
1 polymer ?
#
loop_
_entity_poly.entity_id
_entity_poly.type
_entity_poly.pdbx_seq_one_letter_code
_entity_poly.pdbx_strand_id
1 'polypeptide(L)' 'MIIWRPILARHVSLDAAKRGDIDLLDILKLNALMDAQQAAQAAADNKAR' A
#
# COMPACT_ATOMS: atom_id res chain seq x y z
N MET A 1 -5.73 -11.09 -0.19
CA MET A 1 -5.71 -9.61 -0.13
C MET A 1 -5.30 -9.21 1.28
N ILE A 2 -4.10 -8.64 1.47
CA ILE A 2 -3.61 -8.20 2.78
C ILE A 2 -3.77 -6.69 2.85
N ILE A 3 -4.77 -6.21 3.59
CA ILE A 3 -5.07 -4.78 3.72
C ILE A 3 -4.03 -4.07 4.62
N TRP A 4 -3.33 -4.81 5.47
CA TRP A 4 -2.36 -4.24 6.41
C TRP A 4 -0.97 -3.96 5.82
N ARG A 5 -0.79 -4.13 4.50
CA ARG A 5 0.51 -3.90 3.83
C ARG A 5 1.09 -2.50 4.05
N PRO A 6 0.32 -1.40 4.07
CA PRO A 6 0.88 -0.08 4.30
C PRO A 6 1.45 0.07 5.71
N ILE A 7 0.87 -0.63 6.70
CA ILE A 7 1.37 -0.64 8.08
C ILE A 7 2.64 -1.48 8.16
N LEU A 8 2.65 -2.67 7.56
CA LEU A 8 3.82 -3.55 7.52
C LEU A 8 5.00 -2.92 6.76
N ALA A 9 4.71 -2.17 5.69
CA ALA A 9 5.68 -1.41 4.92
C ALA A 9 6.11 -0.09 5.60
N ARG A 10 5.62 0.19 6.81
CA ARG A 10 5.87 1.43 7.58
C ARG A 10 5.46 2.72 6.85
N HIS A 11 4.59 2.63 5.85
CA HIS A 11 3.97 3.79 5.21
C HIS A 11 2.92 4.44 6.12
N VAL A 12 2.34 3.66 7.04
CA VAL A 12 1.39 4.12 8.06
C VAL A 12 1.80 3.59 9.42
N SER A 13 1.80 4.45 10.44
CA SER A 13 1.99 4.03 11.83
C SER A 13 0.74 3.35 12.36
N LEU A 14 0.91 2.22 13.06
CA LEU A 14 -0.19 1.53 13.74
C LEU A 14 -0.87 2.44 14.79
N ASP A 15 -0.09 3.29 15.45
CA ASP A 15 -0.63 4.24 16.43
C ASP A 15 -1.51 5.31 15.78
N ALA A 16 -1.19 5.75 14.56
CA ALA A 16 -2.00 6.73 13.83
C ALA A 16 -3.36 6.12 13.43
N ALA A 17 -3.37 4.86 12.98
CA ALA A 17 -4.62 4.13 12.73
C ALA A 17 -5.42 3.92 14.02
N LYS A 18 -4.75 3.60 15.14
CA LYS A 18 -5.39 3.37 16.44
C LYS A 18 -5.99 4.64 17.05
N ARG A 19 -5.38 5.80 16.80
CA ARG A 19 -5.91 7.11 17.23
C ARG A 19 -7.03 7.64 16.33
N GLY A 20 -7.28 7.00 15.18
CA GLY A 20 -8.25 7.48 14.19
C GLY A 20 -7.72 8.63 13.32
N ASP A 21 -6.42 8.92 13.37
CA ASP A 21 -5.77 9.91 12.50
C ASP A 21 -5.77 9.43 11.04
N ILE A 22 -5.87 8.11 10.82
CA ILE A 22 -5.95 7.47 9.52
C ILE A 22 -7.15 6.52 9.52
N ASP A 23 -8.02 6.67 8.52
CA ASP A 23 -9.20 5.83 8.35
C ASP A 23 -8.90 4.61 7.47
N LEU A 24 -9.77 3.59 7.55
CA LEU A 24 -9.74 2.40 6.71
C LEU A 24 -9.71 2.76 5.22
N LEU A 25 -10.42 3.81 4.81
CA LEU A 25 -10.44 4.26 3.43
C LEU A 25 -9.04 4.69 2.94
N ASP A 26 -8.25 5.33 3.80
CA ASP A 26 -6.90 5.76 3.46
C ASP A 26 -5.95 4.57 3.36
N ILE A 27 -6.11 3.57 4.24
CA ILE A 27 -5.38 2.29 4.16
C ILE A 27 -5.71 1.56 2.84
N LEU A 28 -6.98 1.55 2.42
CA LEU A 28 -7.39 0.94 1.16
C LEU A 28 -6.81 1.67 -0.07
N LYS A 29 -6.80 3.00 -0.08
CA LYS A 29 -6.14 3.79 -1.14
C LYS A 29 -4.65 3.49 -1.24
N LEU A 30 -3.96 3.40 -0.10
CA LEU A 30 -2.54 3.06 -0.07
C LEU A 30 -2.27 1.64 -0.59
N ASN A 31 -3.13 0.67 -0.27
CA ASN A 31 -3.00 -0.66 -0.87
C ASN A 31 -3.16 -0.62 -2.39
N ALA A 32 -4.20 0.04 -2.89
CA ALA A 32 -4.43 0.15 -4.32
C ALA A 32 -3.26 0.85 -5.05
N LEU A 33 -2.67 1.87 -4.43
CA LEU A 33 -1.48 2.54 -4.96
C LEU A 33 -0.27 1.59 -5.02
N MET A 34 -0.03 0.82 -3.96
CA MET A 34 1.06 -0.16 -3.93
C MET A 34 0.87 -1.27 -4.97
N ASP A 35 -0.38 -1.72 -5.17
CA ASP A 35 -0.70 -2.70 -6.21
C ASP A 35 -0.44 -2.15 -7.61
N ALA A 36 -0.85 -0.90 -7.86
CA ALA A 36 -0.57 -0.23 -9.13
C ALA A 36 0.93 -0.07 -9.39
N GLN A 37 1.72 0.29 -8.38
CA GLN A 37 3.18 0.38 -8.49
C GLN A 37 3.82 -0.98 -8.80
N GLN A 38 3.38 -2.04 -8.14
CA GLN A 38 3.89 -3.39 -8.40
C GLN A 38 3.54 -3.87 -9.81
N ALA A 39 2.31 -3.61 -10.27
CA ALA A 39 1.90 -3.95 -11.63
C ALA A 39 2.72 -3.17 -12.68
N ALA A 40 2.97 -1.88 -12.44
CA ALA A 40 3.81 -1.05 -13.30
C ALA A 40 5.26 -1.55 -13.34
N GLN A 41 5.83 -1.90 -12.18
CA GLN A 41 7.19 -2.44 -12.09
C GLN A 41 7.29 -3.78 -12.84
N ALA A 42 6.35 -4.69 -12.63
CA ALA A 42 6.32 -5.98 -13.33
C ALA A 42 6.20 -5.82 -14.85
N ALA A 43 5.41 -4.84 -15.32
CA ALA A 43 5.31 -4.53 -16.75
C ALA A 43 6.62 -3.96 -17.32
N ALA A 44 7.33 -3.12 -16.56
CA ALA A 44 8.64 -2.60 -16.94
C ALA A 44 9.70 -3.71 -16.99
N ASP A 45 9.75 -4.57 -15.98
CA ASP A 45 10.69 -5.69 -15.89
C ASP A 45 10.48 -6.70 -17.03
N ASN A 46 9.22 -6.98 -17.40
CA ASN A 46 8.90 -7.82 -18.56
C ASN A 46 9.32 -7.19 -19.90
N LYS A 47 9.35 -5.86 -20.01
CA LYS A 47 9.78 -5.15 -21.22
C LYS A 47 11.31 -5.05 -21.33
N ALA A 48 12.01 -5.09 -20.21
CA ALA A 48 13.47 -5.06 -20.15
C ALA A 48 14.13 -6.43 -20.41
N ARG A 49 13.32 -7.50 -20.43
CA ARG A 49 13.75 -8.89 -20.62
C ARG A 49 13.56 -9.34 -22.07
#